data_AF-A0A2E3NHJ4-F1
#
_entry.id   AF-A0A2E3NHJ4-F1
#
_cell.length_a   1.000
_cell.length_b   1.000
_cell.length_c   1.000
_cell.angle_alpha   90.00
_cell.angle_beta   90.00
_cell.angle_gamma   90.00
#
_symmetry.space_group_name_H-M   'P 1'
#
loop_
_entity.id
_entity.type
_entity.pdbx_description
1 polymer ?
#
loop_
_entity_poly.entity_id
_entity_poly.type
_entity_poly.pdbx_seq_one_letter_code
_entity_poly.pdbx_strand_id
1 'polypeptide(L)'
;MKALCFFFSGLFLLGAAVQWNDPDPAAWIVAYLLGAALSLHAAIGGRAFGANATAAIVFAGWFASLAATIPEAPEEAFTSFQMRETSHEEPREAIGLLLLAGWTGVLAIRSRPAVGQDDRGGAKVRLRR
;
A
#
# COMPACT_ATOMS: atom_id res chain seq x y z
N MET A 1 0.75 14.02 9.04
CA MET A 1 0.63 13.14 7.86
C MET A 1 1.97 12.72 7.28
N LYS A 2 2.88 13.66 6.97
CA LYS A 2 4.22 13.34 6.43
C LYS A 2 5.02 12.33 7.27
N ALA A 3 5.06 12.51 8.60
CA ALA A 3 5.74 11.58 9.50
C ALA A 3 5.21 10.15 9.39
N LEU A 4 3.89 9.98 9.28
CA LEU A 4 3.25 8.68 9.12
C LEU A 4 3.58 8.07 7.74
N CYS A 5 3.65 8.89 6.70
CA CYS A 5 4.07 8.45 5.36
C CYS A 5 5.55 7.97 5.34
N PHE A 6 6.46 8.67 6.04
CA PHE A 6 7.84 8.19 6.20
C PHE A 6 7.90 6.91 7.02
N PHE A 7 7.14 6.81 8.11
CA PHE A 7 7.06 5.59 8.91
C PHE A 7 6.60 4.39 8.06
N PHE A 8 5.48 4.51 7.33
CA PHE A 8 4.98 3.44 6.47
C PHE A 8 5.92 3.13 5.31
N SER A 9 6.59 4.15 4.74
CA SER A 9 7.63 3.92 3.73
C SER A 9 8.77 3.06 4.28
N GLY A 10 9.30 3.40 5.46
CA GLY A 10 10.32 2.60 6.14
C GLY A 10 9.84 1.20 6.52
N LEU A 11 8.59 1.09 7.01
CA LEU A 11 7.99 -0.19 7.37
C LEU A 11 7.86 -1.13 6.17
N PHE A 12 7.41 -0.63 5.03
CA PHE A 12 7.32 -1.44 3.81
C PHE A 12 8.68 -1.76 3.20
N LEU A 13 9.68 -0.87 3.30
CA LEU A 13 11.06 -1.20 2.93
C LEU A 13 11.62 -2.33 3.80
N LEU A 14 11.34 -2.31 5.11
CA LEU A 14 11.70 -3.40 6.01
C LEU A 14 10.97 -4.69 5.63
N GLY A 15 9.67 -4.62 5.31
CA GLY A 15 8.89 -5.75 4.79
C GLY A 15 9.55 -6.36 3.55
N ALA A 16 9.87 -5.55 2.54
CA ALA A 16 10.60 -6.01 1.35
C ALA A 16 11.97 -6.65 1.68
N ALA A 17 12.69 -6.13 2.68
CA ALA A 17 13.97 -6.69 3.09
C ALA A 17 13.81 -8.07 3.75
N VAL A 18 12.76 -8.27 4.56
CA VAL A 18 12.48 -9.54 5.23
C VAL A 18 12.08 -10.63 4.24
N GLN A 19 11.41 -10.29 3.14
CA GLN A 19 10.98 -11.26 2.13
C GLN A 19 12.13 -12.04 1.47
N TRP A 20 13.38 -11.57 1.56
CA TRP A 20 14.53 -12.36 1.08
C TRP A 20 14.72 -13.69 1.83
N ASN A 21 14.03 -13.90 2.95
CA ASN A 21 14.01 -15.17 3.67
C ASN A 21 12.95 -16.14 3.15
N ASP A 22 12.08 -15.71 2.22
CA ASP A 22 10.92 -16.47 1.75
C ASP A 22 11.26 -17.25 0.47
N PRO A 23 10.62 -18.42 0.22
CA PRO A 23 10.89 -19.24 -0.96
C PRO A 23 10.41 -18.61 -2.28
N ASP A 24 9.36 -17.78 -2.26
CA ASP A 24 8.88 -17.01 -3.43
C ASP A 24 8.82 -15.49 -3.13
N PRO A 25 9.96 -14.79 -3.12
CA PRO A 25 10.03 -13.43 -2.58
C PRO A 25 9.57 -12.35 -3.58
N ALA A 26 9.55 -12.65 -4.88
CA ALA A 26 9.55 -11.62 -5.92
C ALA A 26 8.28 -10.76 -5.91
N ALA A 27 7.10 -11.41 -5.90
CA ALA A 27 5.82 -10.71 -5.95
C ALA A 27 5.62 -9.85 -4.68
N TRP A 28 6.03 -10.37 -3.52
CA TRP A 28 5.94 -9.69 -2.24
C TRP A 28 6.86 -8.48 -2.12
N ILE A 29 8.12 -8.63 -2.54
CA ILE A 29 9.08 -7.52 -2.61
C ILE A 29 8.49 -6.40 -3.46
N VAL A 30 7.93 -6.71 -4.64
CA VAL A 30 7.31 -5.71 -5.52
C VAL A 30 6.13 -5.02 -4.83
N ALA A 31 5.25 -5.76 -4.17
CA ALA A 31 4.10 -5.20 -3.44
C ALA A 31 4.53 -4.21 -2.35
N TYR A 32 5.52 -4.61 -1.54
CA TYR A 32 6.07 -3.77 -0.48
C TYR A 32 6.79 -2.53 -1.05
N LEU A 33 7.59 -2.68 -2.11
CA LEU A 33 8.26 -1.55 -2.76
C LEU A 33 7.27 -0.55 -3.36
N LEU A 34 6.15 -1.01 -3.93
CA LEU A 34 5.07 -0.15 -4.39
C LEU A 34 4.43 0.63 -3.24
N GLY A 35 4.13 -0.04 -2.12
CA GLY A 35 3.65 0.62 -0.90
C GLY A 35 4.63 1.65 -0.36
N ALA A 36 5.93 1.33 -0.35
CA ALA A 36 6.99 2.22 0.07
C ALA A 36 7.10 3.46 -0.81
N ALA A 37 7.05 3.29 -2.14
CA ALA A 37 7.14 4.36 -3.13
C ALA A 37 5.93 5.30 -3.06
N LEU A 38 4.71 4.76 -2.96
CA LEU A 38 3.48 5.57 -2.82
C LEU A 38 3.49 6.36 -1.51
N SER A 39 3.95 5.75 -0.43
CA SER A 39 4.09 6.42 0.87
C SER A 39 5.14 7.53 0.81
N LEU A 40 6.30 7.28 0.20
CA LEU A 40 7.36 8.27 0.04
C LEU A 40 6.90 9.44 -0.84
N HIS A 41 6.23 9.14 -1.96
CA HIS A 41 5.66 10.15 -2.84
C HIS A 41 4.66 11.06 -2.09
N ALA A 42 3.79 10.49 -1.26
CA ALA A 42 2.89 11.26 -0.41
C ALA A 42 3.65 12.07 0.66
N ALA A 43 4.74 11.55 1.23
CA ALA A 43 5.56 12.24 2.22
C ALA A 43 6.19 13.52 1.66
N ILE A 44 6.64 13.49 0.40
CA ILE A 44 7.22 14.65 -0.30
C ILE A 44 6.18 15.60 -0.92
N GLY A 45 4.88 15.37 -0.65
CA GLY A 45 3.79 16.27 -1.02
C GLY A 45 3.04 15.88 -2.30
N GLY A 46 3.36 14.74 -2.90
CA GLY A 46 2.66 14.20 -4.06
C GLY A 46 1.22 13.78 -3.73
N ARG A 47 0.31 13.94 -4.69
CA ARG A 47 -1.10 13.53 -4.61
C ARG A 47 -1.42 12.62 -5.78
N ALA A 48 -1.50 11.32 -5.53
CA ALA A 48 -1.73 10.32 -6.57
C ALA A 48 -2.99 9.51 -6.25
N PHE A 49 -4.17 10.14 -6.37
CA PHE A 49 -5.44 9.47 -6.05
C PHE A 49 -5.61 8.15 -6.81
N GLY A 50 -5.45 8.18 -8.14
CA GLY A 50 -5.62 7.00 -9.00
C GLY A 50 -4.68 5.86 -8.59
N ALA A 51 -3.38 6.13 -8.48
CA ALA A 51 -2.39 5.12 -8.11
C ALA A 51 -2.66 4.51 -6.72
N ASN A 52 -2.98 5.35 -5.73
CA ASN A 52 -3.29 4.86 -4.37
C ASN A 52 -4.60 4.06 -4.33
N ALA A 53 -5.63 4.48 -5.08
CA ALA A 53 -6.90 3.76 -5.15
C ALA A 53 -6.74 2.40 -5.85
N THR A 54 -6.02 2.37 -6.97
CA THR A 54 -5.70 1.13 -7.69
C THR A 54 -4.90 0.18 -6.81
N ALA A 55 -3.86 0.66 -6.13
CA ALA A 55 -3.07 -0.15 -5.20
C ALA A 55 -3.94 -0.72 -4.08
N ALA A 56 -4.81 0.10 -3.47
CA ALA A 56 -5.71 -0.34 -2.41
C ALA A 56 -6.64 -1.47 -2.87
N ILE A 57 -7.22 -1.35 -4.08
CA ILE A 57 -8.12 -2.37 -4.65
C ILE A 57 -7.36 -3.65 -4.96
N VAL A 58 -6.19 -3.55 -5.61
CA VAL A 58 -5.37 -4.72 -5.99
C VAL A 58 -4.92 -5.46 -4.74
N PHE A 59 -4.37 -4.76 -3.75
CA PHE A 59 -3.92 -5.39 -2.50
C PHE A 59 -5.09 -5.95 -1.68
N ALA A 60 -6.26 -5.30 -1.67
CA ALA A 60 -7.45 -5.84 -1.02
C ALA A 60 -7.96 -7.12 -1.72
N GLY A 61 -7.93 -7.15 -3.06
CA GLY A 61 -8.30 -8.33 -3.84
C GLY A 61 -7.34 -9.49 -3.60
N TRP A 62 -6.03 -9.22 -3.58
CA TRP A 62 -5.02 -10.23 -3.26
C TRP A 62 -5.15 -10.71 -1.80
N PHE A 63 -5.37 -9.80 -0.85
CA PHE A 63 -5.66 -10.16 0.54
C PHE A 63 -6.85 -11.10 0.64
N ALA A 64 -7.95 -10.80 -0.07
CA ALA A 64 -9.14 -11.65 -0.05
C ALA A 64 -8.87 -13.09 -0.53
N SER A 65 -7.92 -13.29 -1.43
CA SER A 65 -7.51 -14.64 -1.87
C SER A 65 -6.75 -15.44 -0.82
N LEU A 66 -6.12 -14.77 0.17
CA LEU A 66 -5.35 -15.39 1.23
C LEU A 66 -6.01 -15.28 2.61
N ALA A 67 -7.09 -14.51 2.76
CA ALA A 67 -7.69 -14.20 4.05
C ALA A 67 -8.17 -15.45 4.82
N ALA A 68 -8.54 -16.52 4.11
CA ALA A 68 -8.96 -17.78 4.70
C ALA A 68 -7.83 -18.54 5.43
N THR A 69 -6.56 -18.19 5.16
CA THR A 69 -5.39 -18.82 5.81
C THR A 69 -5.15 -18.29 7.23
N ILE A 70 -5.72 -17.13 7.57
CA ILE A 70 -5.47 -16.44 8.85
C ILE A 70 -6.08 -17.18 10.05
N PRO A 71 -7.35 -17.64 10.03
CA PRO A 71 -7.95 -18.29 11.19
C PRO A 71 -7.31 -19.63 11.56
N GLU A 72 -6.71 -20.30 10.58
CA GLU A 72 -6.05 -21.61 10.74
C GLU A 72 -4.55 -21.46 11.01
N ALA A 73 -4.05 -20.23 11.07
CA ALA A 73 -2.64 -19.95 11.23
C ALA A 73 -2.15 -20.34 12.64
N PRO A 74 -1.09 -21.17 12.73
CA PRO A 74 -0.47 -21.48 14.01
C PRO A 74 0.21 -20.23 14.61
N GLU A 75 0.36 -20.13 15.94
CA GLU A 75 0.97 -18.95 16.58
C GLU A 75 2.43 -18.73 16.13
N GLU A 76 3.10 -19.81 15.75
CA GLU A 76 4.43 -19.83 15.16
C GLU A 76 4.50 -19.04 13.84
N ALA A 77 3.37 -18.93 13.13
CA ALA A 77 3.22 -18.06 11.96
C ALA A 77 3.34 -16.57 12.33
N PHE A 78 3.35 -16.16 13.59
CA PHE A 78 3.56 -14.76 13.97
C PHE A 78 4.75 -14.53 14.91
N THR A 79 5.30 -15.60 15.48
CA THR A 79 6.38 -15.52 16.48
C THR A 79 7.72 -16.02 15.98
N SER A 80 7.76 -16.90 14.97
CA SER A 80 9.02 -17.41 14.40
C SER A 80 9.67 -16.42 13.42
N PHE A 81 10.93 -16.06 13.63
CA PHE A 81 11.69 -15.29 12.64
C PHE A 81 12.09 -16.09 11.40
N GLN A 82 12.09 -17.42 11.47
CA GLN A 82 12.41 -18.29 10.34
C GLN A 82 11.13 -18.85 9.73
N MET A 83 10.95 -18.64 8.43
CA MET A 83 9.98 -19.41 7.63
C MET A 83 10.62 -20.76 7.31
N ARG A 84 10.01 -21.84 7.81
CA ARG A 84 10.42 -23.23 7.55
C ARG A 84 9.30 -24.07 6.94
N GLU A 85 8.07 -23.58 6.99
CA GLU A 85 6.85 -24.28 6.60
C GLU A 85 5.92 -23.31 5.89
N THR A 86 5.35 -23.72 4.75
CA THR A 86 4.46 -22.89 3.91
C THR A 86 3.22 -22.40 4.66
N SER A 87 2.76 -23.16 5.67
CA SER A 87 1.63 -22.77 6.53
C SER A 87 1.89 -21.52 7.38
N HIS A 88 3.13 -21.08 7.52
CA HIS A 88 3.49 -19.84 8.22
C HIS A 88 3.58 -18.63 7.29
N GLU A 89 3.67 -18.86 5.98
CA GLU A 89 3.97 -17.83 4.97
C GLU A 89 2.71 -17.07 4.60
N GLU A 90 1.68 -17.79 4.14
CA GLU A 90 0.43 -17.21 3.64
C GLU A 90 -0.30 -16.31 4.66
N PRO A 91 -0.37 -16.65 5.97
CA PRO A 91 -1.00 -15.77 6.95
C PRO A 91 -0.23 -14.47 7.18
N ARG A 92 1.12 -14.49 7.13
CA ARG A 92 1.96 -13.29 7.27
C ARG A 92 1.80 -12.38 6.07
N GLU A 93 1.84 -12.97 4.89
CA GLU A 93 1.64 -12.30 3.61
C GLU A 93 0.26 -11.65 3.53
N ALA A 94 -0.78 -12.34 4.00
CA ALA A 94 -2.13 -11.80 4.08
C ALA A 94 -2.20 -10.56 4.99
N ILE A 95 -1.58 -10.58 6.17
CA ILE A 95 -1.52 -9.40 7.05
C ILE A 95 -0.74 -8.25 6.38
N GLY A 96 0.35 -8.57 5.68
CA GLY A 96 1.11 -7.61 4.89
C GLY A 96 0.27 -6.90 3.83
N LEU A 97 -0.51 -7.66 3.06
CA LEU A 97 -1.45 -7.14 2.06
C LEU A 97 -2.56 -6.31 2.69
N LEU A 98 -3.11 -6.72 3.83
CA LEU A 98 -4.11 -5.95 4.55
C LEU A 98 -3.57 -4.57 4.94
N LEU A 99 -2.32 -4.52 5.42
CA LEU A 99 -1.65 -3.28 5.79
C LEU A 99 -1.39 -2.38 4.58
N LEU A 100 -0.90 -2.96 3.47
CA LEU A 100 -0.71 -2.26 2.20
C LEU A 100 -2.02 -1.69 1.66
N ALA A 101 -3.08 -2.49 1.64
CA ALA A 101 -4.41 -2.10 1.17
C ALA A 101 -5.00 -0.97 2.03
N GLY A 102 -4.97 -1.13 3.35
CA GLY A 102 -5.48 -0.14 4.29
C GLY A 102 -4.75 1.19 4.17
N TRP A 103 -3.41 1.16 4.14
CA TRP A 103 -2.62 2.38 4.08
C TRP A 103 -2.75 3.12 2.74
N THR A 104 -2.65 2.40 1.62
CA THR A 104 -2.86 3.01 0.29
C THR A 104 -4.29 3.52 0.13
N GLY A 105 -5.29 2.86 0.74
CA GLY A 105 -6.66 3.36 0.82
C GLY A 105 -6.77 4.68 1.58
N VAL A 106 -6.09 4.82 2.72
CA VAL A 106 -5.99 6.10 3.45
C VAL A 106 -5.37 7.19 2.57
N LEU A 107 -4.25 6.89 1.90
CA LEU A 107 -3.58 7.83 0.99
C LEU A 107 -4.51 8.24 -0.18
N ALA A 108 -5.29 7.31 -0.72
CA ALA A 108 -6.27 7.59 -1.76
C ALA A 108 -7.32 8.59 -1.27
N ILE A 109 -7.96 8.30 -0.12
CA ILE A 109 -9.00 9.18 0.45
C ILE A 109 -8.45 10.60 0.68
N ARG A 110 -7.19 10.72 1.13
CA ARG A 110 -6.56 12.02 1.39
C ARG A 110 -6.11 12.75 0.12
N SER A 111 -5.82 12.00 -0.94
CA SER A 111 -5.40 12.51 -2.24
C SER A 111 -6.56 12.88 -3.15
N ARG A 112 -7.81 12.57 -2.77
CA ARG A 112 -9.01 12.89 -3.55
C ARG A 112 -8.95 14.34 -4.05
N PRO A 113 -9.11 14.57 -5.37
CA PRO A 113 -9.37 15.90 -5.90
C PRO A 113 -10.66 16.42 -5.27
N ALA A 114 -10.74 17.73 -5.05
CA ALA A 114 -12.04 18.33 -4.74
C ALA A 114 -12.96 18.08 -5.95
N VAL A 115 -14.07 17.38 -5.75
CA VAL A 115 -15.12 17.25 -6.76
C VAL A 115 -15.63 18.66 -7.04
N GLY A 116 -15.25 19.25 -8.17
CA GLY A 116 -15.69 20.59 -8.57
C GLY A 116 -14.66 21.58 -9.11
N GLN A 117 -13.45 21.16 -9.50
CA GLN A 117 -12.59 22.03 -10.32
C GLN A 117 -12.84 21.71 -11.80
N ASP A 118 -13.77 22.46 -12.38
CA ASP A 118 -13.99 22.57 -13.82
C ASP A 118 -12.71 23.12 -14.46
N ASP A 119 -11.85 22.23 -14.95
CA ASP A 119 -10.67 22.55 -15.77
C ASP A 119 -11.07 22.98 -17.20
N ARG A 120 -12.20 23.70 -17.35
CA ARG A 120 -12.49 24.46 -18.56
C ARG A 120 -11.85 25.84 -18.46
N GLY A 121 -10.64 25.87 -19.01
CA GLY A 121 -9.93 27.01 -19.58
C GLY A 121 -10.56 28.39 -19.37
N GLY A 122 -9.91 29.19 -18.55
CA GLY A 122 -10.19 30.61 -18.42
C GLY A 122 -10.08 31.33 -19.76
N ALA A 123 -11.20 31.85 -20.24
CA ALA A 123 -11.24 33.02 -21.11
C ALA A 123 -12.01 34.13 -20.37
N LYS A 124 -11.39 34.73 -19.35
CA LYS A 124 -11.81 36.05 -18.88
C LYS A 124 -11.33 37.09 -19.90
N VAL A 125 -12.10 37.26 -20.97
CA VAL A 125 -12.00 38.44 -21.84
C VAL A 125 -12.44 39.63 -20.98
N ARG A 126 -11.44 40.32 -20.43
CA ARG A 126 -11.61 41.58 -19.73
C ARG A 126 -11.72 42.67 -20.78
N LEU A 127 -12.93 42.89 -21.31
CA LEU A 127 -13.22 44.11 -22.09
C LEU A 127 -13.12 45.31 -21.14
N ARG A 128 -11.98 46.00 -21.21
CA ARG A 128 -11.84 47.35 -20.69
C ARG A 128 -12.23 48.32 -21.80
N ARG A 129 -13.29 49.07 -21.50
CA ARG A 129 -13.71 50.36 -22.08
C ARG A 129 -14.29 50.32 -23.48
#